data_AF-A0A7C1J219-F1
#
_entry.id   AF-A0A7C1J219-F1
#
_cell.length_a   1.000
_cell.length_b   1.000
_cell.length_c   1.000
_cell.angle_alpha   90.00
_cell.angle_beta   90.00
_cell.angle_gamma   90.00
#
_symmetry.space_group_name_H-M   'P 1'
#
loop_
_entity.id
_entity.type
_entity.pdbx_description
1 polymer ?
#
loop_
_entity_poly.entity_id
_entity_poly.type
_entity_poly.pdbx_seq_one_letter_code
_entity_poly.pdbx_strand_id
1 'polypeptide(L)' 'MEKLYRHILVPLDGSKLAERALKHALPIARSSRGRVTFLQAIWPFVRGEQVSKTEQKLRMEALA' A
#
# COMPACT_ATOMS: atom_id res chain seq x y z
N MET A 1 -7.50 13.25 -26.70
CA MET A 1 -8.28 13.16 -25.44
C MET A 1 -7.32 12.97 -24.29
N GLU A 2 -7.38 13.86 -23.30
CA GLU A 2 -6.59 13.77 -22.09
C GLU A 2 -7.11 12.63 -21.20
N LYS A 3 -6.20 11.90 -20.52
CA LYS A 3 -6.59 10.84 -19.57
C LYS A 3 -6.96 11.48 -18.25
N LEU A 4 -8.15 11.18 -17.71
CA LEU A 4 -8.57 11.64 -16.38
C LEU A 4 -7.56 11.21 -15.29
N TYR A 5 -7.14 9.93 -15.33
CA TYR A 5 -6.07 9.40 -14.49
C TYR A 5 -5.05 8.62 -15.33
N ARG A 6 -3.78 9.03 -15.29
CA ARG A 6 -2.69 8.34 -16.00
C ARG A 6 -2.26 7.05 -15.30
N HIS A 7 -2.27 7.05 -13.96
CA HIS A 7 -1.81 5.93 -13.14
C HIS A 7 -2.52 5.97 -11.78
N ILE A 8 -3.09 4.85 -11.36
CA ILE A 8 -3.77 4.66 -10.08
C ILE A 8 -2.93 3.69 -9.22
N LEU A 9 -2.64 4.08 -7.98
CA LEU A 9 -2.02 3.22 -6.98
C LEU A 9 -3.11 2.63 -6.07
N VAL A 10 -3.10 1.32 -5.86
CA VAL A 10 -4.02 0.64 -4.93
C VAL A 10 -3.21 -0.04 -3.83
N PRO A 11 -3.28 0.45 -2.58
CA PRO A 11 -2.70 -0.22 -1.42
C PRO A 11 -3.46 -1.50 -1.10
N LEU A 12 -2.76 -2.61 -0.95
CA LEU A 12 -3.31 -3.90 -0.53
C LEU A 12 -2.50 -4.39 0.68
N ASP A 13 -3.11 -4.34 1.87
CA ASP A 13 -2.52 -4.84 3.12
C ASP A 13 -2.83 -6.32 3.39
N GLY A 14 -3.56 -6.98 2.47
CA GLY A 14 -4.02 -8.36 2.60
C GLY A 14 -5.37 -8.52 3.31
N SER A 15 -5.97 -7.44 3.82
CA SER A 15 -7.30 -7.49 4.40
C SER A 15 -8.39 -7.62 3.32
N LYS A 16 -9.49 -8.30 3.65
CA LYS A 16 -10.69 -8.33 2.79
C LYS A 16 -11.28 -6.96 2.53
N LEU A 17 -11.06 -6.00 3.44
CA LEU A 17 -11.47 -4.62 3.24
C LEU A 17 -10.64 -3.94 2.14
N ALA A 18 -9.31 -4.07 2.17
CA ALA A 18 -8.44 -3.50 1.14
C ALA A 18 -8.67 -4.14 -0.23
N GLU A 19 -8.90 -5.46 -0.31
CA GLU A 19 -9.23 -6.13 -1.58
C GLU A 19 -10.49 -5.55 -2.26
N ARG A 20 -11.45 -5.05 -1.48
CA ARG A 20 -12.65 -4.38 -2.02
C ARG A 20 -12.35 -3.05 -2.72
N ALA A 21 -11.15 -2.48 -2.60
CA ALA A 21 -10.77 -1.32 -3.40
C ALA A 21 -10.65 -1.66 -4.91
N LEU A 22 -10.33 -2.92 -5.25
CA LEU A 22 -10.12 -3.36 -6.62
C LEU A 22 -11.37 -3.19 -7.51
N LYS A 23 -12.56 -3.47 -6.98
CA LYS A 23 -13.84 -3.27 -7.70
C LYS A 23 -14.12 -1.81 -8.04
N HIS A 24 -13.45 -0.85 -7.39
CA HIS A 24 -13.58 0.57 -7.67
C HIS A 24 -12.43 1.09 -8.55
N ALA A 25 -11.18 0.71 -8.26
CA ALA A 25 -10.00 1.19 -8.97
C ALA A 25 -9.93 0.71 -10.42
N LEU A 26 -10.29 -0.55 -10.70
CA LEU A 26 -10.17 -1.14 -12.04
C LEU A 26 -11.11 -0.47 -13.07
N PRO A 27 -12.40 -0.21 -12.78
CA PRO A 27 -13.26 0.55 -13.69
C PRO A 27 -12.73 1.96 -13.99
N ILE A 28 -12.23 2.69 -12.97
CA ILE A 28 -11.70 4.04 -13.13
C ILE A 28 -10.44 4.04 -14.01
N ALA A 29 -9.54 3.07 -13.82
CA ALA A 29 -8.37 2.93 -14.67
C ALA A 29 -8.74 2.61 -16.11
N ARG A 30 -9.71 1.70 -16.32
CA ARG A 30 -10.22 1.33 -17.65
C ARG A 30 -10.81 2.54 -18.38
N SER A 31 -11.72 3.29 -17.74
CA SER A 31 -12.33 4.47 -18.35
C SER A 31 -11.29 5.54 -18.68
N SER A 32 -10.25 5.66 -17.85
CA SER A 32 -9.15 6.61 -18.04
C SER A 32 -8.09 6.14 -19.03
N ARG A 33 -8.14 4.90 -19.53
CA ARG A 33 -7.02 4.23 -20.22
C ARG A 33 -5.70 4.35 -19.43
N GLY A 34 -5.80 4.34 -18.10
CA GLY A 34 -4.71 4.50 -17.16
C GLY A 34 -4.11 3.15 -16.73
N ARG A 35 -2.92 3.19 -16.12
CA ARG A 35 -2.28 2.01 -15.50
C ARG A 35 -2.70 1.85 -14.05
N VAL A 36 -2.56 0.64 -13.51
CA VAL A 36 -2.77 0.37 -12.09
C VAL A 36 -1.54 -0.31 -11.51
N THR A 37 -1.09 0.13 -10.35
CA THR A 37 -0.09 -0.58 -9.53
C THR A 37 -0.74 -1.02 -8.23
N PHE A 38 -0.60 -2.29 -7.90
CA PHE A 38 -0.93 -2.80 -6.58
C PHE A 38 0.33 -2.72 -5.72
N LEU A 39 0.20 -2.12 -4.54
CA LEU A 39 1.29 -1.91 -3.62
C LEU A 39 0.97 -2.57 -2.29
N GLN A 40 1.90 -3.39 -1.81
CA GLN A 40 1.91 -3.85 -0.44
C GLN A 40 3.14 -3.28 0.25
N ALA A 41 2.92 -2.48 1.29
CA ALA A 41 4.00 -2.03 2.16
C ALA A 41 4.30 -3.14 3.16
N ILE A 42 5.55 -3.62 3.18
CA ILE A 42 6.03 -4.58 4.15
C ILE A 42 6.96 -3.89 5.14
N TRP A 43 7.00 -4.39 6.36
CA TRP A 43 8.00 -3.95 7.32
C TRP A 43 9.39 -4.26 6.80
N PRO A 44 10.38 -3.34 6.94
CA PRO A 44 11.75 -3.63 6.59
C PRO A 44 12.24 -4.81 7.44
N PHE A 45 12.57 -5.92 6.79
CA PHE A 45 13.22 -7.04 7.48
C PHE A 45 14.71 -6.70 7.64
N VAL A 46 15.09 -6.28 8.85
CA VAL A 46 16.51 -6.18 9.20
C VAL A 46 16.99 -7.60 9.49
N ARG A 47 17.82 -8.13 8.60
CA ARG A 47 18.43 -9.46 8.77
C ARG A 47 19.30 -9.43 10.03
N GLY A 48 18.88 -10.11 11.10
CA GLY A 48 19.73 -10.33 12.29
C GLY A 48 19.07 -10.11 13.66
N GLU A 49 17.97 -9.37 13.78
CA GLU A 49 17.33 -9.17 15.09
C GLU A 49 15.81 -9.18 14.93
N GLN A 50 15.17 -10.13 15.60
CA GLN A 50 13.73 -10.14 15.79
C GLN A 50 13.40 -9.11 16.87
N VAL A 51 13.49 -7.81 16.51
CA VAL A 51 13.21 -6.72 17.45
C VAL A 51 11.77 -6.89 17.93
N SER A 52 11.62 -7.12 19.23
CA SER A 52 10.32 -7.37 19.84
C SER A 52 9.39 -6.18 19.59
N LYS A 53 8.07 -6.43 19.52
CA LYS A 53 7.07 -5.35 19.33
C LYS A 53 7.25 -4.21 20.33
N THR A 54 7.74 -4.51 21.53
CA THR A 54 8.03 -3.54 22.60
C THR A 54 9.20 -2.62 22.24
N GLU A 55 10.30 -3.17 21.73
CA GLU A 55 11.49 -2.40 21.34
C GLU A 55 11.23 -1.52 20.10
N GLN A 56 10.41 -2.00 19.17
CA GLN A 56 9.98 -1.20 18.02
C GLN A 56 9.16 0.02 18.47
N LYS A 57 8.25 -0.17 19.43
CA LYS A 57 7.45 0.93 19.99
C LYS A 57 8.32 1.96 20.71
N LEU A 58 9.26 1.50 21.54
CA LEU A 58 10.22 2.35 22.26
C LEU A 58 11.11 3.19 21.31
N ARG A 59 11.58 2.61 20.20
CA ARG A 59 12.39 3.34 19.22
C ARG A 59 11.60 4.41 18.47
N MET A 60 10.32 4.18 18.19
CA MET A 60 9.47 5.17 17.53
C MET A 60 9.10 6.33 18.46
N GLU A 61 8.89 6.06 19.74
CA GLU A 61 8.63 7.10 20.76
C GLU A 61 9.86 7.96 21.06
N ALA A 62 11.07 7.39 21.00
CA ALA A 62 12.31 8.13 21.21
C ALA A 62 12.73 9.04 20.03
N LEU A 63 12.07 8.91 18.87
CA LEU A 63 12.32 9.71 17.67
C LEU A 63 11.23 10.78 17.43
N ALA A 64 10.26 10.91 18.34
CA ALA A 64 9.22 11.95 18.36
C ALA A 64 9.53 12.99 19.44
#